data_AF-A0A817YBH8-F1
#
_entry.id   AF-A0A817YBH8-F1
#
_cell.length_a   1.000
_cell.length_b   1.000
_cell.length_c   1.000
_cell.angle_alpha   90.00
_cell.angle_beta   90.00
_cell.angle_gamma   90.00
#
_symmetry.space_group_name_H-M   'P 1'
#
loop_
_entity.id
_entity.type
_entity.pdbx_description
1 polymer ?
#
loop_
_entity_poly.entity_id
_entity_poly.type
_entity_poly.pdbx_seq_one_letter_code
_entity_poly.pdbx_strand_id
1 'polypeptide(L)'
;MKSNNSRLIKFIYKNNEVELKVNINVPLEHLISNIKMSFDISYDADIQLTDVNKNVINVPGVTSDLWSVNQAEIPTYRIKAGNFK
;
A
#
# COMPACT_ATOMS: atom_id res chain seq x y z
N MET A 1 -2.27 -21.65 17.10
CA MET A 1 -2.09 -21.49 15.63
C MET A 1 -1.53 -20.09 15.41
N LYS A 2 -0.36 -19.94 14.76
CA LYS A 2 0.18 -18.61 14.45
C LYS A 2 -0.74 -18.01 13.38
N SER A 3 -1.62 -17.10 13.77
CA SER A 3 -2.40 -16.31 12.83
C SER A 3 -1.40 -15.64 11.89
N ASN A 4 -1.48 -15.98 10.61
CA ASN A 4 -0.59 -15.44 9.60
C ASN A 4 -1.04 -13.99 9.35
N ASN A 5 -0.63 -13.09 10.25
CA ASN A 5 -1.03 -11.68 10.26
C ASN A 5 -0.33 -10.87 9.16
N SER A 6 0.23 -11.56 8.16
CA SER A 6 0.90 -10.96 7.02
C SER A 6 0.12 -11.28 5.75
N ARG A 7 -0.09 -10.27 4.91
CA ARG A 7 -0.70 -10.39 3.59
C ARG A 7 0.28 -9.92 2.53
N LEU A 8 0.27 -10.58 1.38
CA LEU A 8 1.00 -10.10 0.21
C LEU A 8 0.13 -9.03 -0.47
N ILE A 9 0.73 -7.88 -0.79
CA ILE A 9 0.07 -6.79 -1.50
C ILE A 9 0.98 -6.35 -2.64
N LYS A 10 0.41 -6.19 -3.84
CA LYS A 10 1.11 -5.65 -4.99
C LYS A 10 0.95 -4.14 -5.06
N PHE A 11 2.04 -3.45 -5.33
CA PHE A 11 2.08 -2.02 -5.53
C PHE A 11 2.63 -1.72 -6.92
N ILE A 12 2.07 -0.71 -7.58
CA ILE A 12 2.46 -0.28 -8.92
C ILE A 12 2.79 1.21 -8.86
N TYR A 13 4.01 1.59 -9.20
CA TYR A 13 4.41 2.98 -9.32
C TYR A 13 5.11 3.23 -10.65
N LYS A 14 4.60 4.19 -11.44
CA LYS A 14 5.02 4.42 -12.83
C LYS A 14 4.89 3.11 -13.63
N ASN A 15 6.02 2.52 -14.04
CA ASN A 15 6.10 1.28 -14.82
C ASN A 15 6.67 0.10 -13.98
N ASN A 16 6.84 0.28 -12.67
CA ASN A 16 7.41 -0.72 -11.78
C ASN A 16 6.32 -1.34 -10.90
N GLU A 17 6.43 -2.64 -10.66
CA GLU A 17 5.59 -3.39 -9.73
C GLU A 17 6.44 -4.01 -8.62
N VAL A 18 5.96 -3.94 -7.38
CA VAL A 18 6.60 -4.58 -6.22
C VAL A 18 5.53 -5.27 -5.39
N GLU A 19 5.78 -6.53 -5.03
CA GLU A 19 4.95 -7.27 -4.08
C GLU A 19 5.59 -7.22 -2.69
N LEU A 20 4.86 -6.66 -1.73
CA LEU A 20 5.30 -6.54 -0.35
C LEU A 20 4.49 -7.44 0.55
N LYS A 21 5.18 -8.21 1.40
CA LYS A 21 4.57 -8.94 2.51
C LYS A 21 4.34 -7.98 3.66
N VAL A 22 3.10 -7.55 3.85
CA VAL A 22 2.74 -6.55 4.85
C VAL A 22 2.10 -7.19 6.07
N ASN A 23 2.57 -6.82 7.26
CA ASN A 23 1.96 -7.24 8.51
C ASN A 23 0.81 -6.29 8.87
N ILE A 24 -0.41 -6.84 9.02
CA ILE A 24 -1.63 -6.06 9.29
C ILE A 24 -1.64 -5.44 10.69
N ASN A 25 -0.77 -5.91 11.57
CA ASN A 25 -0.62 -5.37 12.94
C ASN A 25 0.40 -4.22 13.01
N VAL A 26 1.10 -3.94 11.90
CA VAL A 26 2.10 -2.87 11.84
C VAL A 26 1.41 -1.57 11.45
N PRO A 27 1.80 -0.41 12.03
CA PRO A 27 1.23 0.88 11.64
C PRO A 27 1.40 1.14 10.16
N LEU A 28 0.41 1.82 9.57
CA LEU A 28 0.41 2.19 8.16
C LEU A 28 1.69 2.94 7.76
N GLU A 29 2.19 3.81 8.63
CA GLU A 29 3.41 4.59 8.41
C GLU A 29 4.61 3.71 8.02
N HIS A 30 4.79 2.56 8.66
CA HIS A 30 5.86 1.61 8.31
C HIS A 30 5.64 0.98 6.93
N LEU A 31 4.39 0.69 6.55
CA LEU A 31 4.07 0.25 5.20
C LEU A 31 4.42 1.35 4.18
N ILE A 32 4.03 2.60 4.46
CA ILE A 32 4.33 3.75 3.61
C ILE A 32 5.85 3.92 3.46
N SER A 33 6.63 3.81 4.54
CA SER A 33 8.09 3.84 4.49
C SER A 33 8.66 2.71 3.63
N ASN A 34 8.17 1.48 3.78
CA ASN A 34 8.62 0.34 2.98
C ASN A 34 8.30 0.53 1.48
N ILE A 35 7.12 1.07 1.17
CA ILE A 35 6.75 1.42 -0.21
C ILE A 35 7.70 2.48 -0.75
N LYS A 36 7.93 3.56 -0.01
CA LYS A 36 8.82 4.65 -0.42
C LYS A 36 10.24 4.16 -0.69
N MET A 37 10.79 3.33 0.20
CA MET A 37 12.09 2.68 0.00
C MET A 37 12.11 1.76 -1.23
N SER A 38 11.05 0.99 -1.45
CA SER A 38 10.99 0.03 -2.56
C SER A 38 10.93 0.70 -3.95
N PHE A 39 10.37 1.91 -4.01
CA PHE A 39 10.18 2.66 -5.26
C PHE A 39 11.10 3.88 -5.40
N ASP A 40 12.05 4.07 -4.47
CA ASP A 40 12.92 5.24 -4.41
C ASP A 40 12.13 6.57 -4.44
N ILE A 41 11.06 6.63 -3.65
CA ILE A 41 10.23 7.83 -3.47
C ILE A 41 10.75 8.60 -2.27
N SER A 42 10.88 9.93 -2.40
CA SER A 42 11.31 10.80 -1.30
C SER A 42 10.43 10.62 -0.05
N TYR A 43 11.07 10.62 1.12
CA TYR A 43 10.37 10.57 2.41
C TYR A 43 9.43 11.76 2.62
N ASP A 44 9.75 12.92 2.07
CA ASP A 44 8.93 14.14 2.18
C ASP A 44 7.76 14.17 1.18
N ALA A 45 7.73 13.25 0.22
CA ALA A 45 6.63 13.19 -0.75
C ALA A 45 5.40 12.53 -0.13
N ASP A 46 4.24 13.11 -0.38
CA ASP A 46 2.96 12.47 -0.09
C ASP A 46 2.71 11.34 -1.09
N ILE A 47 2.01 10.29 -0.65
CA ILE A 47 1.61 9.19 -1.54
C ILE A 47 0.11 8.93 -1.47
N GLN A 48 -0.48 8.63 -2.62
CA GLN A 48 -1.86 8.18 -2.75
C GLN A 48 -1.88 6.75 -3.28
N LEU A 49 -2.73 5.91 -2.70
CA LEU A 49 -2.86 4.48 -3.05
C LEU A 49 -4.25 4.23 -3.65
N THR A 50 -4.32 4.09 -4.97
CA THR A 50 -5.57 3.75 -5.64
C THR A 50 -5.65 2.24 -5.82
N ASP A 51 -6.65 1.59 -5.20
CA ASP A 51 -6.95 0.18 -5.50
C ASP A 51 -7.27 0.05 -7.00
N VAL A 52 -6.61 -0.87 -7.69
CA VAL A 52 -6.86 -1.07 -9.13
C VAL A 52 -8.19 -1.77 -9.40
N ASN A 53 -8.70 -2.50 -8.41
CA ASN A 53 -9.95 -3.25 -8.45
C ASN A 53 -11.14 -2.45 -7.91
N LYS A 54 -10.90 -1.40 -7.10
CA LYS A 54 -11.92 -0.49 -6.58
C LYS A 54 -11.49 0.97 -6.72
N ASN A 55 -12.34 1.78 -7.34
CA ASN A 55 -12.04 3.19 -7.57
C ASN A 55 -11.72 3.95 -6.25
N VAL A 56 -10.44 4.35 -6.12
CA VAL A 56 -9.85 5.40 -5.27
C VAL A 56 -9.94 5.19 -3.75
N ILE A 57 -8.78 4.99 -3.12
CA ILE A 57 -8.58 5.18 -1.67
C ILE A 57 -7.60 6.34 -1.49
N ASN A 58 -8.01 7.38 -0.78
CA ASN A 58 -7.13 8.49 -0.43
C ASN A 58 -6.44 8.11 0.88
N VAL A 59 -5.10 8.12 0.93
CA VAL A 59 -4.38 7.69 2.13
C VAL A 59 -3.59 8.84 2.74
N PRO A 60 -4.28 9.62 3.59
CA PRO A 60 -3.76 9.97 4.88
C PRO A 60 -4.67 9.38 5.97
N GLY A 61 -4.19 8.36 6.68
CA GLY A 61 -4.73 8.01 8.00
C GLY A 61 -5.89 7.01 8.12
N VAL A 62 -6.19 6.15 7.13
CA VAL A 62 -7.22 5.11 7.31
C VAL A 62 -6.70 3.72 6.92
N THR A 63 -6.45 2.90 7.94
CA THR A 63 -5.90 1.54 7.86
C THR A 63 -6.93 0.49 7.44
N SER A 64 -8.23 0.73 7.63
CA SER A 64 -9.24 -0.34 7.61
C SER A 64 -9.53 -0.92 6.22
N ASP A 65 -9.36 -0.14 5.15
CA ASP A 65 -9.77 -0.56 3.80
C ASP A 65 -8.71 -1.38 3.05
N LEU A 66 -7.42 -1.22 3.38
CA LEU A 66 -6.33 -2.04 2.84
C LEU A 66 -6.48 -3.52 3.22
N TRP A 67 -7.10 -3.79 4.38
CA TRP A 67 -7.19 -5.13 4.96
C TRP A 67 -8.53 -5.82 4.72
N SER A 68 -9.54 -5.06 4.31
CA SER A 68 -10.92 -5.55 4.16
C SER A 68 -11.20 -6.20 2.79
N VAL A 69 -10.18 -6.38 1.95
CA VAL A 69 -10.33 -7.08 0.67
C VAL A 69 -10.50 -8.58 0.93
N ASN A 70 -11.70 -9.07 0.64
CA ASN A 70 -12.12 -10.45 0.79
C ASN A 70 -12.01 -11.14 -0.58
N GLN A 71 -10.81 -11.45 -1.06
CA GLN A 71 -10.65 -12.04 -2.40
C GLN A 71 -9.51 -13.07 -2.47
N ALA A 72 -9.68 -14.03 -3.38
CA ALA A 72 -8.73 -15.08 -3.75
C ALA A 72 -7.49 -14.55 -4.51
N GLU A 73 -7.42 -13.23 -4.72
CA GLU A 73 -6.42 -12.55 -5.53
C GLU A 73 -5.60 -11.58 -4.65
N ILE A 74 -4.36 -11.32 -5.06
CA ILE A 74 -3.45 -10.40 -4.37
C ILE A 74 -3.96 -8.96 -4.57
N PRO A 75 -4.28 -8.22 -3.49
CA PRO A 75 -4.68 -6.83 -3.59
C PRO A 75 -3.61 -6.02 -4.32
N THR A 76 -4.02 -5.18 -5.26
CA THR A 76 -3.12 -4.40 -6.10
C THR A 76 -3.44 -2.92 -6.03
N TYR A 77 -2.44 -2.08 -5.75
CA TYR A 77 -2.60 -0.64 -5.59
C TYR A 77 -1.66 0.12 -6.52
N ARG A 78 -2.19 1.14 -7.20
CA ARG A 78 -1.39 2.10 -7.96
C ARG A 78 -1.03 3.30 -7.09
N ILE A 79 0.25 3.63 -7.07
CA ILE A 79 0.81 4.74 -6.31
C ILE A 79 0.87 5.99 -7.20
N LYS A 80 0.49 7.13 -6.62
CA LYS A 80 0.90 8.46 -7.08
C LYS A 80 1.71 9.10 -5.96
N ALA A 81 2.86 9.70 -6.30
CA ALA A 81 3.71 10.40 -5.35
C ALA A 81 3.92 11.84 -5.80
N GLY A 82 3.87 12.79 -4.87
CA GLY A 82 4.03 14.21 -5.12
C GLY A 82 3.81 15.04 -3.86
N ASN A 83 3.78 16.36 -3.99
CA ASN A 83 3.38 17.25 -2.89
C ASN A 83 1.91 17.60 -3.09
N PHE A 84 1.00 16.91 -2.40
CA PHE A 84 -0.43 17.16 -2.52
C PHE A 84 -0.80 18.27 -1.53
N LYS A 85 -0.72 19.53 -1.99
CA LYS A 85 -1.20 20.70 -1.23
C LYS A 85 -2.71 20.84 -1.28
#